data_AF-A0A947GBQ6-F1
#
_entry.id   AF-A0A947GBQ6-F1
#
_cell.length_a   1.000
_cell.length_b   1.000
_cell.length_c   1.000
_cell.angle_alpha   90.00
_cell.angle_beta   90.00
_cell.angle_gamma   90.00
#
_symmetry.space_group_name_H-M   'P 1'
#
loop_
_entity.id
_entity.type
_entity.pdbx_description
1 polymer ?
#
loop_
_entity_poly.entity_id
_entity_poly.type
_entity_poly.pdbx_seq_one_letter_code
_entity_poly.pdbx_strand_id
1 'polypeptide(L)'
;MRYGMVLLVIFVAVGLLIVNHDRGEVFGLPSGDFSRIVLLGTVATVAGAAVLRGFRGRFGALLQSAAVWLALVFVLVAGYGYKEDLKAFAERAVAGLSPGTAINAGPGAVMVAKSNDGHFRVKATVNGRTIRLVVDTGASSVVLTDRDAREIGLDMARLRYDIRVSTANGTTQAAPVVLDRIEIGEIVESRVSALVARPGQLETSLLGNSFLSRMASFTIEGDRLTLRR
;
A
#
# COMPACT_ATOMS: atom_id res chain seq x y z
N MET A 1 43.17 -21.57 -24.05
CA MET A 1 43.25 -20.99 -22.68
C MET A 1 42.24 -19.85 -22.42
N ARG A 2 41.07 -19.75 -23.09
CA ARG A 2 40.21 -18.53 -23.04
C ARG A 2 38.81 -18.69 -22.41
N TYR A 3 38.40 -19.90 -22.02
CA TYR A 3 37.13 -20.14 -21.30
C TYR A 3 37.31 -20.38 -19.80
N GLY A 4 38.55 -20.59 -19.35
CA GLY A 4 38.87 -20.92 -17.96
C GLY A 4 38.47 -19.82 -16.98
N MET A 5 38.62 -18.54 -17.36
CA MET A 5 38.34 -17.42 -16.47
C MET A 5 36.83 -17.17 -16.27
N VAL A 6 36.00 -17.35 -17.30
CA VAL A 6 34.54 -17.22 -17.18
C VAL A 6 33.95 -18.37 -16.38
N LEU A 7 34.44 -19.60 -16.63
CA LEU A 7 34.08 -20.76 -15.84
C LEU A 7 34.56 -20.61 -14.39
N LEU A 8 35.72 -20.02 -14.15
CA LEU A 8 36.22 -19.72 -12.80
C LEU A 8 35.30 -18.72 -12.07
N VAL A 9 34.86 -17.65 -12.72
CA VAL A 9 33.96 -16.65 -12.11
C VAL A 9 32.60 -17.27 -11.77
N ILE A 10 32.03 -18.07 -12.69
CA ILE A 10 30.77 -18.79 -12.44
C ILE A 10 30.95 -19.81 -11.31
N PHE A 11 32.07 -20.55 -11.32
CA PHE A 11 32.34 -21.57 -10.31
C PHE A 11 32.58 -20.97 -8.92
N VAL A 12 33.28 -19.83 -8.84
CA VAL A 12 33.47 -19.07 -7.59
C VAL A 12 32.14 -18.49 -7.10
N ALA A 13 31.31 -17.95 -7.99
CA ALA A 13 29.99 -17.43 -7.65
C ALA A 13 29.04 -18.53 -7.13
N VAL A 14 29.04 -19.70 -7.78
CA VAL A 14 28.24 -20.88 -7.36
C VAL A 14 28.78 -21.45 -6.04
N GLY A 15 30.11 -21.54 -5.87
CA GLY A 15 30.74 -22.00 -4.63
C GLY A 15 30.42 -21.10 -3.43
N LEU A 16 30.44 -19.78 -3.61
CA LEU A 16 30.03 -18.81 -2.59
C LEU A 16 28.54 -18.94 -2.22
N LEU A 17 27.69 -19.31 -3.19
CA LEU A 17 26.26 -19.53 -2.97
C LEU A 17 25.98 -20.81 -2.16
N ILE A 18 26.73 -21.89 -2.42
CA ILE A 18 26.60 -23.18 -1.72
C ILE A 18 27.12 -23.06 -0.29
N VAL A 19 28.30 -22.47 -0.09
CA VAL A 19 28.91 -22.33 1.25
C VAL A 19 28.09 -21.45 2.18
N ASN A 20 27.32 -20.51 1.61
CA ASN A 20 26.58 -19.54 2.38
C ASN A 20 25.06 -19.81 2.41
N HIS A 21 24.64 -21.00 1.94
CA HIS A 21 23.26 -21.47 1.90
C HIS A 21 22.64 -21.56 3.31
N ASP A 22 23.44 -21.89 4.32
CA ASP A 22 22.95 -22.11 5.69
C ASP A 22 22.76 -20.81 6.50
N ARG A 23 23.17 -19.65 5.97
CA ARG A 23 23.14 -18.36 6.70
C ARG A 23 21.99 -17.44 6.29
N GLY A 24 21.18 -17.80 5.28
CA GLY A 24 20.05 -16.99 4.81
C GLY A 24 20.41 -15.67 4.12
N GLU A 25 21.64 -15.16 4.31
CA GLU A 25 22.15 -13.91 3.76
C GLU A 25 23.55 -14.09 3.15
N VAL A 26 23.77 -13.51 1.97
CA VAL A 26 25.07 -13.49 1.27
C VAL A 26 25.52 -12.04 1.08
N PHE A 27 26.67 -11.68 1.68
CA PHE A 27 27.17 -10.30 1.71
C PHE A 27 26.14 -9.27 2.24
N GLY A 28 25.33 -9.65 3.24
CA GLY A 28 24.30 -8.78 3.82
C GLY A 28 23.05 -8.59 2.95
N LEU A 29 22.90 -9.39 1.90
CA LEU A 29 21.69 -9.45 1.09
C LEU A 29 20.93 -10.75 1.37
N PRO A 30 19.59 -10.72 1.50
CA PRO A 30 18.79 -11.94 1.55
C PRO A 30 19.14 -12.86 0.38
N SER A 31 19.32 -14.14 0.65
CA SER A 31 19.72 -15.18 -0.32
C SER A 31 18.88 -15.19 -1.61
N GLY A 32 17.59 -14.85 -1.52
CA GLY A 32 16.69 -14.68 -2.67
C GLY A 32 17.08 -13.53 -3.59
N ASP A 33 17.46 -12.38 -3.04
CA ASP A 33 17.88 -11.20 -3.82
C ASP A 33 19.26 -11.40 -4.44
N PHE A 34 20.17 -12.03 -3.70
CA PHE A 34 21.49 -12.40 -4.20
C PHE A 34 21.39 -13.34 -5.41
N SER A 35 20.52 -14.36 -5.34
CA SER A 35 20.32 -15.32 -6.44
C SER A 35 19.84 -14.66 -7.74
N ARG A 36 18.96 -13.65 -7.65
CA ARG A 36 18.44 -12.91 -8.80
C ARG A 36 19.50 -12.01 -9.43
N ILE A 37 20.32 -11.36 -8.60
CA ILE A 37 21.44 -10.54 -9.08
C ILE A 37 22.47 -11.40 -9.80
N VAL A 38 22.79 -12.58 -9.24
CA VAL A 38 23.72 -13.53 -9.86
C VAL A 38 23.16 -14.08 -11.19
N LEU A 39 21.88 -14.41 -11.26
CA LEU A 39 21.22 -14.87 -12.48
C LEU A 39 21.25 -13.79 -13.57
N LEU A 40 20.82 -12.57 -13.24
CA LEU A 40 20.82 -11.43 -14.16
C LEU A 40 22.23 -11.08 -14.63
N GLY A 41 23.20 -11.11 -13.72
CA GLY A 41 24.62 -10.92 -14.04
C GLY A 41 25.15 -12.01 -14.98
N THR A 42 24.75 -13.26 -14.78
CA THR A 42 25.17 -14.38 -15.63
C THR A 42 24.59 -14.25 -17.04
N VAL A 43 23.29 -13.98 -17.16
CA VAL A 43 22.63 -13.75 -18.47
C VAL A 43 23.26 -12.56 -19.19
N ALA A 44 23.51 -11.48 -18.47
CA ALA A 44 24.19 -10.30 -19.00
C ALA A 44 25.59 -10.64 -19.55
N THR A 45 26.37 -11.40 -18.79
CA THR A 45 27.73 -11.77 -19.19
C THR A 45 27.74 -12.71 -20.41
N VAL A 46 26.82 -13.67 -20.47
CA VAL A 46 26.68 -14.60 -21.61
C VAL A 46 26.21 -13.86 -22.87
N ALA A 47 25.24 -12.96 -22.75
CA ALA A 47 24.77 -12.13 -23.86
C ALA A 47 25.89 -11.18 -24.35
N GLY A 48 26.63 -10.55 -23.43
CA GLY A 48 27.76 -9.69 -23.76
C GLY A 48 28.87 -10.45 -24.48
N ALA A 49 29.21 -11.65 -24.01
CA ALA A 49 30.20 -12.51 -24.66
C ALA A 49 29.77 -12.98 -26.06
N ALA A 50 28.47 -13.26 -26.27
CA ALA A 50 27.93 -13.64 -27.57
C ALA A 50 28.00 -12.49 -28.59
N VAL A 51 27.70 -11.26 -28.16
CA VAL A 51 27.83 -10.05 -28.98
C VAL A 51 29.28 -9.78 -29.36
N LEU A 52 30.21 -9.91 -28.41
CA LEU A 52 31.65 -9.73 -28.65
C LEU A 52 32.23 -10.79 -29.59
N ARG A 53 31.65 -12.00 -29.66
CA ARG A 53 32.08 -13.08 -30.56
C ARG A 53 31.77 -12.82 -32.03
N GLY A 54 30.84 -11.89 -32.32
CA GLY A 54 30.48 -11.49 -33.68
C GLY A 54 31.44 -10.49 -34.35
N PHE A 55 32.44 -9.97 -33.62
CA PHE A 55 33.24 -8.84 -34.09
C PHE A 55 34.66 -9.23 -34.53
N ARG A 56 34.79 -9.57 -35.82
CA ARG A 56 36.07 -9.44 -36.53
C ARG A 56 36.25 -7.97 -36.98
N GLY A 57 36.97 -7.18 -36.20
CA GLY A 57 37.68 -5.99 -36.70
C GLY A 57 37.00 -4.60 -36.65
N ARG A 58 35.94 -4.36 -35.86
CA ARG A 58 35.32 -3.02 -35.75
C ARG A 58 35.49 -2.40 -34.36
N PHE A 59 36.54 -1.59 -34.17
CA PHE A 59 36.81 -0.88 -32.90
C PHE A 59 35.63 0.03 -32.47
N GLY A 60 34.89 0.60 -33.43
CA GLY A 60 33.67 1.37 -33.14
C GLY A 60 32.56 0.54 -32.48
N ALA A 61 32.50 -0.76 -32.75
CA ALA A 61 31.50 -1.62 -32.12
C ALA A 61 31.86 -2.04 -30.69
N LEU A 62 33.15 -2.06 -30.34
CA LEU A 62 33.62 -2.23 -28.95
C LEU A 62 33.22 -1.02 -28.10
N LEU A 63 33.43 0.19 -28.62
CA LEU A 63 32.99 1.43 -27.96
C LEU A 63 31.47 1.47 -27.81
N GLN A 64 30.72 1.12 -28.87
CA GLN A 64 29.27 1.08 -28.81
C GLN A 64 28.76 0.03 -27.81
N SER A 65 29.38 -1.15 -27.77
CA SER A 65 29.02 -2.20 -26.81
C SER A 65 29.34 -1.78 -25.37
N ALA A 66 30.50 -1.16 -25.14
CA ALA A 66 30.87 -0.63 -23.82
C ALA A 66 29.92 0.49 -23.36
N ALA A 67 29.51 1.37 -24.27
CA ALA A 67 28.53 2.41 -23.99
C ALA A 67 27.15 1.83 -23.63
N VAL A 68 26.70 0.80 -24.36
CA VAL A 68 25.44 0.09 -24.05
C VAL A 68 25.51 -0.59 -22.68
N TRP A 69 26.63 -1.23 -22.35
CA TRP A 69 26.83 -1.86 -21.04
C TRP A 69 26.86 -0.83 -19.90
N LEU A 70 27.57 0.27 -20.09
CA LEU A 70 27.62 1.36 -19.10
C LEU A 70 26.23 2.00 -18.91
N ALA A 71 25.50 2.22 -20.00
CA ALA A 71 24.13 2.72 -19.92
C ALA A 71 23.21 1.75 -19.19
N LEU A 72 23.34 0.44 -19.45
CA LEU A 72 22.52 -0.58 -18.79
C LEU A 72 22.84 -0.71 -17.31
N VAL A 73 24.13 -0.68 -16.93
CA VAL A 73 24.56 -0.61 -15.52
C VAL A 73 24.06 0.67 -14.86
N PHE A 74 24.15 1.81 -15.54
CA PHE A 74 23.66 3.09 -15.03
C PHE A 74 22.15 3.04 -14.75
N VAL A 75 21.36 2.50 -15.69
CA VAL A 75 19.91 2.31 -15.52
C VAL A 75 19.61 1.37 -14.35
N LEU A 76 20.35 0.28 -14.18
CA LEU A 76 20.16 -0.65 -13.07
C LEU A 76 20.53 -0.02 -11.72
N VAL A 77 21.63 0.73 -11.64
CA VAL A 77 22.06 1.44 -10.42
C VAL A 77 21.06 2.54 -10.05
N ALA A 78 20.63 3.34 -11.03
CA ALA A 78 19.59 4.34 -10.83
C ALA A 78 18.28 3.67 -10.38
N GLY A 79 17.84 2.62 -11.07
CA GLY A 79 16.63 1.87 -10.73
C GLY A 79 16.67 1.26 -9.32
N TYR A 80 17.83 0.75 -8.89
CA TYR A 80 18.00 0.25 -7.52
C TYR A 80 18.03 1.37 -6.48
N GLY A 81 18.68 2.50 -6.79
CA GLY A 81 18.70 3.69 -5.93
C GLY A 81 17.30 4.28 -5.70
N TYR A 82 16.47 4.30 -6.73
CA TYR A 82 15.09 4.80 -6.70
C TYR A 82 14.04 3.70 -6.45
N LYS A 83 14.43 2.52 -5.97
CA LYS A 83 13.51 1.37 -5.83
C LYS A 83 12.31 1.66 -4.93
N GLU A 84 12.51 2.44 -3.86
CA GLU A 84 11.44 2.78 -2.90
C GLU A 84 10.49 3.84 -3.49
N ASP A 85 11.03 4.81 -4.22
CA ASP A 85 10.21 5.81 -4.94
C ASP A 85 9.39 5.16 -6.05
N LEU A 86 9.98 4.19 -6.77
CA LEU A 86 9.30 3.44 -7.82
C LEU A 86 8.21 2.53 -7.26
N LYS A 87 8.43 1.90 -6.10
CA LYS A 87 7.39 1.15 -5.37
C LYS A 87 6.27 2.07 -4.91
N ALA A 88 6.58 3.21 -4.29
CA ALA A 88 5.59 4.18 -3.85
C ALA A 88 4.77 4.72 -5.04
N PHE A 89 5.42 4.97 -6.17
CA PHE A 89 4.74 5.35 -7.41
C PHE A 89 3.84 4.22 -7.95
N ALA A 90 4.33 2.98 -7.97
CA ALA A 90 3.57 1.81 -8.42
C ALA A 90 2.36 1.54 -7.52
N GLU A 91 2.51 1.62 -6.19
CA GLU A 91 1.41 1.51 -5.23
C GLU A 91 0.37 2.63 -5.43
N ARG A 92 0.81 3.87 -5.70
CA ARG A 92 -0.08 4.99 -6.04
C ARG A 92 -0.81 4.78 -7.38
N ALA A 93 -0.11 4.25 -8.39
CA ALA A 93 -0.69 3.96 -9.71
C ALA A 93 -1.72 2.82 -9.63
N VAL A 94 -1.39 1.73 -8.91
CA VAL A 94 -2.29 0.60 -8.66
C VAL A 94 -3.48 1.00 -7.78
N ALA A 95 -3.28 1.90 -6.81
CA ALA A 95 -4.39 2.47 -6.03
C ALA A 95 -5.32 3.36 -6.86
N GLY A 96 -4.79 4.05 -7.89
CA GLY A 96 -5.61 4.73 -8.89
C GLY A 96 -6.47 3.78 -9.73
N LEU A 97 -6.04 2.51 -9.86
CA LEU A 97 -6.80 1.45 -10.54
C LEU A 97 -7.80 0.74 -9.61
N SER A 98 -7.66 0.87 -8.29
CA SER A 98 -8.57 0.31 -7.27
C SER A 98 -8.94 1.37 -6.22
N PRO A 99 -9.94 2.23 -6.52
CA PRO A 99 -10.37 3.30 -5.62
C PRO A 99 -10.83 2.77 -4.24
N GLY A 100 -10.45 3.46 -3.15
CA GLY A 100 -10.91 3.19 -1.78
C GLY A 100 -9.97 2.35 -0.89
N THR A 101 -8.69 2.18 -1.27
CA THR A 101 -7.68 1.57 -0.39
C THR A 101 -6.94 2.66 0.38
N ALA A 102 -6.94 2.56 1.71
CA ALA A 102 -6.09 3.35 2.59
C ALA A 102 -4.63 2.95 2.38
N ILE A 103 -3.78 3.89 1.99
CA ILE A 103 -2.34 3.69 1.79
C ILE A 103 -1.62 4.32 2.98
N ASN A 104 -0.59 3.66 3.50
CA ASN A 104 0.26 4.22 4.54
C ASN A 104 0.96 5.47 4.00
N ALA A 105 0.76 6.60 4.67
CA ALA A 105 1.33 7.90 4.30
C ALA A 105 2.55 8.28 5.16
N GLY A 106 3.07 7.32 5.92
CA GLY A 106 4.09 7.50 6.97
C GLY A 106 3.57 7.03 8.32
N PRO A 107 4.41 7.04 9.37
CA PRO A 107 4.05 6.54 10.69
C PRO A 107 2.80 7.23 11.25
N GLY A 108 1.75 6.46 11.53
CA GLY A 108 0.50 6.99 12.08
C GLY A 108 -0.30 7.88 11.13
N ALA A 109 0.00 7.82 9.83
CA ALA A 109 -0.69 8.58 8.79
C ALA A 109 -1.28 7.65 7.74
N VAL A 110 -2.53 7.94 7.36
CA VAL A 110 -3.26 7.20 6.34
C VAL A 110 -3.75 8.15 5.27
N MET A 111 -3.50 7.77 4.02
CA MET A 111 -3.99 8.50 2.86
C MET A 111 -5.01 7.68 2.09
N VAL A 112 -6.09 8.35 1.70
CA VAL A 112 -7.25 7.77 1.06
C VAL A 112 -7.47 8.51 -0.25
N ALA A 113 -7.48 7.76 -1.36
CA ALA A 113 -7.86 8.32 -2.65
C ALA A 113 -9.38 8.48 -2.75
N LYS A 114 -9.82 9.56 -3.40
CA LYS A 114 -11.23 9.78 -3.72
C LYS A 114 -11.72 8.67 -4.65
N SER A 115 -12.92 8.18 -4.39
CA SER A 115 -13.58 7.19 -5.23
C SER A 115 -14.16 7.84 -6.50
N ASN A 116 -14.48 7.04 -7.53
CA ASN A 116 -14.98 7.51 -8.82
C ASN A 116 -16.32 8.26 -8.74
N ASP A 117 -17.09 8.04 -7.68
CA ASP A 117 -18.34 8.73 -7.36
C ASP A 117 -18.12 10.01 -6.52
N GLY A 118 -16.87 10.40 -6.31
CA GLY A 118 -16.52 11.66 -5.66
C GLY A 118 -16.46 11.61 -4.14
N HIS A 119 -16.67 10.45 -3.50
CA HIS A 119 -16.60 10.30 -2.06
C HIS A 119 -15.29 9.66 -1.59
N PHE A 120 -14.78 10.07 -0.43
CA PHE A 120 -13.67 9.37 0.21
C PHE A 120 -14.20 8.15 0.96
N ARG A 121 -13.80 6.95 0.52
CA ARG A 121 -14.18 5.69 1.18
C ARG A 121 -13.00 5.09 1.90
N VAL A 122 -13.22 4.69 3.15
CA VAL A 122 -12.24 3.98 3.96
C VAL A 122 -12.75 2.60 4.32
N LYS A 123 -11.86 1.61 4.27
CA LYS A 123 -12.08 0.31 4.92
C LYS A 123 -11.59 0.45 6.35
N ALA A 124 -12.48 0.25 7.31
CA ALA A 124 -12.16 0.30 8.72
C ALA A 124 -12.48 -1.02 9.39
N THR A 125 -11.63 -1.47 10.29
CA THR A 125 -11.93 -2.60 11.17
C THR A 125 -12.57 -2.04 12.44
N VAL A 126 -13.86 -2.33 12.62
CA VAL A 126 -14.66 -1.88 13.76
C VAL A 126 -15.05 -3.10 14.57
N ASN A 127 -14.71 -3.11 15.86
CA ASN A 127 -14.95 -4.25 16.77
C ASN A 127 -14.51 -5.61 16.16
N GLY A 128 -13.40 -5.62 15.41
CA GLY A 128 -12.84 -6.83 14.79
C GLY A 128 -13.44 -7.22 13.43
N ARG A 129 -14.37 -6.44 12.87
CA ARG A 129 -14.99 -6.68 11.57
C ARG A 129 -14.71 -5.53 10.60
N THR A 130 -14.31 -5.85 9.38
CA THR A 130 -14.00 -4.83 8.38
C THR A 130 -15.26 -4.36 7.66
N ILE A 131 -15.60 -3.08 7.82
CA ILE A 131 -16.72 -2.41 7.14
C ILE A 131 -16.20 -1.24 6.30
N ARG A 132 -17.03 -0.77 5.36
CA ARG A 132 -16.74 0.41 4.54
C ARG A 132 -17.45 1.63 5.11
N LEU A 133 -16.71 2.71 5.29
CA LEU A 133 -17.22 3.99 5.75
C LEU A 133 -16.95 5.05 4.67
N VAL A 134 -17.89 5.98 4.51
CA VAL A 134 -17.68 7.20 3.72
C VAL A 134 -17.30 8.32 4.68
N VAL A 135 -16.24 9.06 4.36
CA VAL A 135 -15.83 10.21 5.15
C VAL A 135 -16.82 11.35 4.92
N ASP A 136 -17.44 11.82 6.01
CA ASP A 136 -18.44 12.88 5.98
C ASP A 136 -18.12 13.92 7.07
N THR A 137 -17.56 15.05 6.66
CA THR A 137 -17.23 16.18 7.55
C THR A 137 -18.47 16.92 8.06
N GLY A 138 -19.63 16.72 7.41
CA GLY A 138 -20.90 17.30 7.85
C GLY A 138 -21.58 16.48 8.95
N ALA A 139 -21.19 15.22 9.14
CA ALA A 139 -21.73 14.37 10.18
C ALA A 139 -21.05 14.64 11.54
N SER A 140 -21.81 15.04 12.55
CA SER A 140 -21.29 15.28 13.91
C SER A 140 -20.77 14.03 14.62
N SER A 141 -21.13 12.84 14.15
CA SER A 141 -20.73 11.55 14.74
C SER A 141 -20.56 10.50 13.66
N VAL A 142 -19.79 9.45 13.94
CA VAL A 142 -19.81 8.22 13.16
C VAL A 142 -21.24 7.67 13.16
N VAL A 143 -21.77 7.36 11.98
CA VAL A 143 -23.13 6.82 11.83
C VAL A 143 -23.05 5.47 11.12
N LEU A 144 -23.50 4.41 11.78
CA LEU A 144 -23.55 3.07 11.23
C LEU A 144 -24.92 2.80 10.60
N THR A 145 -24.92 2.10 9.48
CA THR A 145 -26.13 1.46 8.98
C THR A 145 -26.57 0.36 9.94
N ASP A 146 -27.87 0.09 9.96
CA ASP A 146 -28.45 -1.04 10.69
C ASP A 146 -27.82 -2.39 10.29
N ARG A 147 -27.41 -2.54 9.03
CA ARG A 147 -26.70 -3.73 8.53
C ARG A 147 -25.29 -3.83 9.12
N ASP A 148 -24.51 -2.76 9.05
CA ASP A 148 -23.13 -2.78 9.53
C ASP A 148 -23.09 -2.91 11.06
N ALA A 149 -24.03 -2.29 11.79
CA ALA A 149 -24.17 -2.44 13.23
C ALA A 149 -24.35 -3.91 13.65
N ARG A 150 -25.17 -4.68 12.92
CA ARG A 150 -25.28 -6.14 13.11
C ARG A 150 -24.00 -6.87 12.77
N GLU A 151 -23.35 -6.49 11.67
CA GLU A 151 -22.15 -7.15 11.17
C GLU A 151 -20.98 -7.05 12.17
N ILE A 152 -20.85 -5.89 12.83
CA ILE A 152 -19.84 -5.65 13.87
C ILE A 152 -20.24 -6.21 15.26
N GLY A 153 -21.40 -6.88 15.37
CA GLY A 153 -21.83 -7.60 16.58
C GLY A 153 -22.53 -6.74 17.64
N LEU A 154 -23.12 -5.59 17.30
CA LEU A 154 -23.93 -4.84 18.25
C LEU A 154 -25.24 -5.57 18.56
N ASP A 155 -25.65 -5.56 19.84
CA ASP A 155 -26.93 -6.11 20.28
C ASP A 155 -28.08 -5.19 19.86
N MET A 156 -28.63 -5.46 18.68
CA MET A 156 -29.70 -4.67 18.08
C MET A 156 -30.96 -4.63 18.94
N ALA A 157 -31.23 -5.65 19.76
CA ALA A 157 -32.43 -5.72 20.58
C ALA A 157 -32.39 -4.71 21.74
N ARG A 158 -31.19 -4.26 22.13
CA ARG A 158 -30.99 -3.26 23.18
C ARG A 158 -30.92 -1.83 22.68
N LEU A 159 -30.90 -1.63 21.35
CA LEU A 159 -30.80 -0.29 20.77
C LEU A 159 -32.10 0.49 20.97
N ARG A 160 -31.97 1.69 21.54
CA ARG A 160 -33.07 2.64 21.68
C ARG A 160 -32.85 3.80 20.71
N TYR A 161 -33.77 3.94 19.75
CA TYR A 161 -33.71 4.99 18.73
C TYR A 161 -34.38 6.26 19.26
N ASP A 162 -33.77 6.92 20.23
CA ASP A 162 -34.33 8.09 20.94
C ASP A 162 -33.59 9.42 20.63
N ILE A 163 -32.44 9.36 19.95
CA ILE A 163 -31.71 10.57 19.53
C ILE A 163 -32.26 11.05 18.19
N ARG A 164 -32.72 12.29 18.14
CA ARG A 164 -33.10 12.95 16.88
C ARG A 164 -31.85 13.45 16.15
N VAL A 165 -31.77 13.13 14.86
CA VAL A 165 -30.65 13.50 13.98
C VAL A 165 -31.21 14.20 12.75
N SER A 166 -30.61 15.32 12.37
CA SER A 166 -30.94 16.00 11.13
C SER A 166 -30.13 15.39 9.98
N THR A 167 -30.80 15.05 8.89
CA THR A 167 -30.20 14.49 7.68
C THR A 167 -30.68 15.27 6.46
N ALA A 168 -30.07 15.04 5.30
CA ALA A 168 -30.52 15.64 4.04
C ALA A 168 -31.98 15.31 3.70
N ASN A 169 -32.48 14.15 4.15
CA ASN A 169 -33.85 13.70 3.91
C ASN A 169 -34.83 14.14 5.02
N GLY A 170 -34.41 15.02 5.93
CA GLY A 170 -35.19 15.49 7.07
C GLY A 170 -34.70 14.93 8.41
N THR A 171 -35.53 15.05 9.45
CA THR A 171 -35.18 14.56 10.79
C THR A 171 -35.52 13.08 10.94
N THR A 172 -34.57 12.29 11.42
CA THR A 172 -34.76 10.87 11.74
C THR A 172 -34.33 10.58 13.18
N GLN A 173 -34.53 9.35 13.63
CA GLN A 173 -34.05 8.88 14.93
C GLN A 173 -32.89 7.90 14.76
N ALA A 174 -31.93 7.96 15.68
CA ALA A 174 -30.79 7.06 15.74
C ALA A 174 -30.59 6.54 17.17
N ALA A 175 -29.93 5.39 17.29
CA ALA A 175 -29.58 4.81 18.59
C ALA A 175 -28.12 5.11 18.93
N PRO A 176 -27.82 5.66 20.12
CA PRO A 176 -26.45 5.96 20.53
C PRO A 176 -25.72 4.67 20.92
N VAL A 177 -24.49 4.53 20.45
CA VAL A 177 -23.60 3.41 20.78
C VAL A 177 -22.17 3.91 20.96
N VAL A 178 -21.35 3.12 21.65
CA VAL A 178 -19.91 3.36 21.73
C VAL A 178 -19.21 2.20 21.07
N LEU A 179 -18.38 2.50 20.09
CA LEU A 179 -17.54 1.52 19.40
C LEU A 179 -16.28 1.30 20.22
N ASP A 180 -15.99 0.05 20.56
CA ASP A 180 -14.84 -0.30 21.39
C ASP A 180 -13.54 0.08 20.71
N ARG A 181 -13.46 -0.21 19.40
CA ARG A 181 -12.27 0.03 18.59
C ARG A 181 -12.62 0.30 17.13
N ILE A 182 -12.00 1.32 16.55
CA ILE A 182 -12.00 1.60 15.11
C ILE A 182 -10.55 1.67 14.64
N GLU A 183 -10.22 0.89 13.61
CA GLU A 183 -8.90 0.84 13.00
C GLU A 183 -8.98 1.20 11.52
N ILE A 184 -8.17 2.16 11.09
CA ILE A 184 -8.02 2.57 9.69
C ILE A 184 -6.52 2.61 9.40
N GLY A 185 -6.01 1.65 8.62
CA GLY A 185 -4.57 1.51 8.42
C GLY A 185 -3.84 1.37 9.76
N GLU A 186 -2.86 2.24 10.00
CA GLU A 186 -2.11 2.30 11.27
C GLU A 186 -2.82 3.09 12.39
N ILE A 187 -3.92 3.79 12.08
CA ILE A 187 -4.66 4.61 13.04
C ILE A 187 -5.61 3.72 13.83
N VAL A 188 -5.48 3.75 15.15
CA VAL A 188 -6.31 2.97 16.07
C VAL A 188 -6.92 3.89 17.12
N GLU A 189 -8.24 4.01 17.11
CA GLU A 189 -9.01 4.77 18.09
C GLU A 189 -9.93 3.86 18.90
N SER A 190 -10.08 4.18 20.18
CA SER A 190 -10.89 3.41 21.12
C SER A 190 -12.02 4.25 21.70
N ARG A 191 -13.11 3.59 22.10
CA ARG A 191 -14.29 4.22 22.71
C ARG A 191 -14.79 5.41 21.89
N VAL A 192 -15.08 5.15 20.62
CA VAL A 192 -15.57 6.16 19.66
C VAL A 192 -17.10 6.22 19.75
N SER A 193 -17.63 7.40 20.04
CA SER A 193 -19.09 7.63 20.04
C SER A 193 -19.64 7.48 18.63
N ALA A 194 -20.70 6.71 18.45
CA ALA A 194 -21.36 6.52 17.18
C ALA A 194 -22.88 6.45 17.34
N LEU A 195 -23.57 6.54 16.22
CA LEU A 195 -25.01 6.41 16.12
C LEU A 195 -25.35 5.24 15.19
N VAL A 196 -26.40 4.49 15.48
CA VAL A 196 -26.96 3.51 14.56
C VAL A 196 -28.22 4.10 13.95
N ALA A 197 -28.24 4.23 12.63
CA ALA A 197 -29.41 4.70 11.90
C ALA A 197 -30.53 3.65 11.92
N ARG A 198 -31.80 4.09 11.85
CA ARG A 198 -32.91 3.16 11.67
C ARG A 198 -32.76 2.38 10.34
N PRO A 199 -33.30 1.15 10.27
CA PRO A 199 -33.28 0.36 9.04
C PRO A 199 -33.79 1.16 7.84
N GLY A 200 -33.03 1.16 6.73
CA GLY A 200 -33.38 1.84 5.49
C GLY A 200 -33.23 3.37 5.49
N GLN A 201 -32.79 4.00 6.59
CA GLN A 201 -32.56 5.46 6.63
C GLN A 201 -31.18 5.88 6.12
N LEU A 202 -30.23 4.96 6.09
CA LEU A 202 -28.86 5.21 5.67
C LEU A 202 -28.36 4.05 4.81
N GLU A 203 -27.85 4.35 3.63
CA GLU A 203 -27.36 3.32 2.69
C GLU A 203 -25.93 2.90 2.99
N THR A 204 -25.06 3.84 3.38
CA THR A 204 -23.64 3.60 3.67
C THR A 204 -23.26 4.25 4.99
N SER A 205 -22.47 3.54 5.80
CA SER A 205 -22.00 4.07 7.09
C SER A 205 -21.06 5.27 6.89
N LEU A 206 -21.12 6.22 7.80
CA LEU A 206 -20.43 7.51 7.73
C LEU A 206 -19.35 7.61 8.81
N LEU A 207 -18.16 8.06 8.43
CA LEU A 207 -17.08 8.44 9.33
C LEU A 207 -17.17 9.94 9.60
N GLY A 208 -17.83 10.29 10.71
CA GLY A 208 -18.07 11.67 11.10
C GLY A 208 -17.10 12.20 12.17
N ASN A 209 -17.42 13.39 12.67
CA ASN A 209 -16.52 14.19 13.51
C ASN A 209 -16.17 13.56 14.86
N SER A 210 -16.99 12.64 15.39
CA SER A 210 -16.66 11.92 16.64
C SER A 210 -15.39 11.03 16.52
N PHE A 211 -14.98 10.71 15.29
CA PHE A 211 -13.67 10.14 14.97
C PHE A 211 -12.71 11.20 14.42
N LEU A 212 -13.12 12.00 13.44
CA LEU A 212 -12.22 12.93 12.74
C LEU A 212 -11.58 13.97 13.67
N SER A 213 -12.31 14.44 14.70
CA SER A 213 -11.78 15.41 15.67
C SER A 213 -10.72 14.85 16.61
N ARG A 214 -10.48 13.54 16.58
CA ARG A 214 -9.43 12.87 17.37
C ARG A 214 -8.10 12.79 16.64
N MET A 215 -8.11 13.07 15.35
CA MET A 215 -6.89 13.09 14.53
C MET A 215 -6.14 14.40 14.80
N ALA A 216 -4.81 14.34 14.89
CA ALA A 216 -3.98 15.54 14.94
C ALA A 216 -4.13 16.40 13.69
N SER A 217 -4.33 15.79 12.53
CA SER A 217 -4.67 16.54 11.30
C SER A 217 -5.54 15.72 10.34
N PHE A 218 -6.43 16.44 9.66
CA PHE A 218 -7.28 15.97 8.57
C PHE A 218 -7.15 16.96 7.41
N THR A 219 -6.64 16.51 6.27
CA THR A 219 -6.37 17.40 5.12
C THR A 219 -6.92 16.80 3.84
N ILE A 220 -7.74 17.57 3.13
CA ILE A 220 -8.21 17.22 1.78
C ILE A 220 -7.46 18.09 0.78
N GLU A 221 -6.71 17.45 -0.12
CA GLU A 221 -5.96 18.07 -1.21
C GLU A 221 -6.36 17.42 -2.54
N GLY A 222 -7.21 18.10 -3.30
CA GLY A 222 -7.76 17.59 -4.56
C GLY A 222 -8.52 16.27 -4.34
N ASP A 223 -8.01 15.19 -4.91
CA ASP A 223 -8.59 13.83 -4.83
C ASP A 223 -7.94 12.96 -3.74
N ARG A 224 -7.29 13.59 -2.75
CA ARG A 224 -6.60 12.90 -1.66
C ARG A 224 -7.09 13.41 -0.31
N LEU A 225 -7.34 12.47 0.58
CA LEU A 225 -7.57 12.73 1.99
C LEU A 225 -6.42 12.14 2.80
N THR A 226 -5.82 12.93 3.69
CA THR A 226 -4.79 12.48 4.63
C THR A 226 -5.30 12.62 6.06
N LEU A 227 -5.25 11.52 6.81
CA LEU A 227 -5.53 11.42 8.24
C LEU A 227 -4.22 11.21 8.98
N ARG A 228 -3.99 11.95 10.07
CA ARG A 228 -2.82 11.76 10.93
C ARG A 228 -3.21 11.76 12.39
N ARG A 229 -2.69 10.77 13.12
CA ARG A 229 -2.85 10.68 14.58
C ARG A 229 -1.96 11.65 15.32
#